data_AF-A0A3D4ZQS9-F1
#
_entry.id   AF-A0A3D4ZQS9-F1
#
_cell.length_a   1.000
_cell.length_b   1.000
_cell.length_c   1.000
_cell.angle_alpha   90.00
_cell.angle_beta   90.00
_cell.angle_gamma   90.00
#
_symmetry.space_group_name_H-M   'P 1'
#
loop_
_entity.id
_entity.type
_entity.pdbx_description
1 polymer ?
#
loop_
_entity_poly.entity_id
_entity_poly.type
_entity_poly.pdbx_seq_one_letter_code
_entity_poly.pdbx_strand_id
1 'polypeptide(L)'
;MAVYILLSLIRLRRTVTGAVRLQDRIYLADHIASPFVAGIFRPKIYLPSYLSVQERQYILLHEQAHIRRFDPLFRVLAFIALSLHWFNPLVWAAFYLSGRDMEMACDETVMRQMENDIRREYAQSLLDRTTGKRIAPGIPLAFGETNIKARIRNIMSYRKSSRWVIAAAVVVLAALCIGLALNPAKSQRAAITFPAYQDGKSEYNESIYNIRPFTLHIDLPEGWSAAFPAPEERGASPAGFTPVYLMEGSTAKAVISYNTFELYEGDIPLEDFYKTVYAPLRLGSLYHWEDYTPIVSSKTTETALATVYYSEEMQGQSAASWPQSTTPGILFYDKERLIYLAIQFSDSSLSLDQLHAMAQSVRITDAK
;
A
#
# COMPACT_ATOMS: atom_id res chain seq x y z
N MET A 1 9.14 -18.09 -22.30
CA MET A 1 9.50 -16.67 -22.51
C MET A 1 10.99 -16.45 -22.85
N ALA A 2 11.95 -16.97 -22.08
CA ALA A 2 13.38 -16.73 -22.33
C ALA A 2 13.90 -17.23 -23.70
N VAL A 3 13.50 -18.44 -24.12
CA VAL A 3 13.85 -19.01 -25.45
C VAL A 3 13.32 -18.12 -26.58
N TYR A 4 12.13 -17.53 -26.42
CA TYR A 4 11.54 -16.64 -27.39
C TYR A 4 12.32 -15.31 -27.52
N ILE A 5 12.74 -14.72 -26.39
CA ILE A 5 13.61 -13.53 -26.39
C ILE A 5 14.93 -13.85 -27.12
N LEU A 6 15.54 -14.99 -26.81
CA LEU A 6 16.79 -15.42 -27.43
C LEU A 6 16.65 -15.60 -28.94
N LEU A 7 15.61 -16.30 -29.41
CA LEU A 7 15.34 -16.50 -30.83
C LEU A 7 15.03 -15.18 -31.55
N SER A 8 14.29 -14.27 -30.91
CA SER A 8 14.01 -12.93 -31.42
C SER A 8 15.29 -12.12 -31.62
N LEU A 9 16.20 -12.13 -30.63
CA LEU A 9 17.50 -11.45 -30.71
C LEU A 9 18.41 -12.04 -31.79
N ILE A 10 18.43 -13.37 -31.94
CA ILE A 10 19.23 -14.05 -32.98
C ILE A 10 18.72 -13.68 -34.38
N ARG A 11 17.39 -13.67 -34.59
CA ARG A 11 16.79 -13.24 -35.85
C ARG A 11 17.09 -11.77 -36.14
N LEU A 12 16.92 -10.89 -35.16
CA LEU A 12 17.22 -9.47 -35.29
C LEU A 12 18.68 -9.24 -35.74
N ARG A 13 19.64 -9.96 -35.14
CA ARG A 13 21.05 -9.88 -35.55
C ARG A 13 21.26 -10.29 -37.01
N ARG A 14 20.59 -11.35 -37.47
CA ARG A 14 20.68 -11.84 -38.87
C ARG A 14 20.04 -10.89 -39.88
N THR A 15 19.04 -10.11 -39.49
CA THR A 15 18.35 -9.16 -40.38
C THR A 15 19.12 -7.84 -40.53
N VAL A 16 20.02 -7.53 -39.59
CA VAL A 16 20.81 -6.29 -39.57
C VAL A 16 22.18 -6.45 -40.25
N THR A 17 22.60 -7.68 -40.54
CA THR A 17 23.83 -7.98 -41.29
C THR A 17 23.76 -7.35 -42.69
N GLY A 18 24.65 -6.39 -42.98
CA GLY A 18 24.71 -5.67 -44.26
C GLY A 18 24.17 -4.23 -44.23
N ALA A 19 23.75 -3.70 -43.08
CA ALA A 19 23.24 -2.34 -42.99
C ALA A 19 24.34 -1.26 -43.18
N VAL A 20 24.09 -0.28 -44.03
CA VAL A 20 24.99 0.84 -44.35
C VAL A 20 24.58 2.07 -43.54
N ARG A 21 25.55 2.78 -42.94
CA ARG A 21 25.27 4.00 -42.17
C ARG A 21 24.91 5.15 -43.12
N LEU A 22 23.76 5.78 -42.92
CA LEU A 22 23.34 6.97 -43.67
C LEU A 22 23.77 8.24 -42.95
N GLN A 23 23.35 8.42 -41.70
CA GLN A 23 23.68 9.60 -40.88
C GLN A 23 23.53 9.26 -39.39
N ASP A 24 24.46 9.72 -38.54
CA ASP A 24 24.44 9.50 -37.09
C ASP A 24 24.16 8.03 -36.69
N ARG A 25 22.98 7.75 -36.13
CA ARG A 25 22.52 6.41 -35.69
C ARG A 25 21.45 5.83 -36.62
N ILE A 26 21.33 6.35 -37.84
CA ILE A 26 20.40 5.93 -38.88
C ILE A 26 21.16 5.06 -39.88
N TYR A 27 20.64 3.87 -40.14
CA TYR A 27 21.20 2.86 -41.01
C TYR A 27 20.19 2.49 -42.10
N LEU A 28 20.65 2.31 -43.32
CA LEU A 28 19.89 1.74 -44.43
C LEU A 28 20.17 0.24 -44.52
N ALA A 29 19.14 -0.57 -44.73
CA ALA A 29 19.30 -2.00 -44.95
C ALA A 29 18.41 -2.46 -46.10
N ASP A 30 18.97 -3.23 -47.03
CA ASP A 30 18.27 -3.68 -48.24
C ASP A 30 17.34 -4.87 -47.95
N HIS A 31 17.58 -5.61 -46.87
CA HIS A 31 16.86 -6.83 -46.52
C HIS A 31 15.82 -6.65 -45.42
N ILE A 32 15.38 -5.42 -45.14
CA ILE A 32 14.35 -5.14 -44.14
C ILE A 32 13.02 -4.77 -44.80
N ALA A 33 11.97 -5.51 -44.43
CA ALA A 33 10.62 -5.25 -44.94
C ALA A 33 9.95 -4.08 -44.22
N SER A 34 10.38 -3.72 -43.02
CA SER A 34 9.87 -2.58 -42.26
C SER A 34 11.01 -1.85 -41.56
N PRO A 35 10.95 -0.51 -41.44
CA PRO A 35 11.73 0.22 -40.47
C PRO A 35 11.49 -0.30 -39.05
N PHE A 36 12.54 -0.27 -38.23
CA PHE A 36 12.47 -0.57 -36.80
C PHE A 36 13.62 0.09 -36.05
N VAL A 37 13.41 0.29 -34.74
CA VAL A 37 14.44 0.69 -33.79
C VAL A 37 15.05 -0.53 -33.10
N ALA A 38 16.38 -0.61 -33.05
CA ALA A 38 17.08 -1.62 -32.26
C ALA A 38 17.91 -0.99 -31.13
N GLY A 39 17.82 -1.58 -29.94
CA GLY A 39 18.59 -1.19 -28.75
C GLY A 39 17.83 -0.28 -27.80
N ILE A 40 18.07 -0.45 -26.50
CA ILE A 40 17.41 0.30 -25.42
C ILE A 40 18.24 1.53 -25.02
N PHE A 41 19.51 1.35 -24.68
CA PHE A 41 20.38 2.45 -24.20
C PHE A 41 21.01 3.29 -25.31
N ARG A 42 21.22 2.71 -26.50
CA ARG A 42 21.76 3.40 -27.68
C ARG A 42 20.94 2.99 -28.91
N PRO A 43 19.70 3.50 -29.02
CA PRO A 43 18.81 3.10 -30.09
C PRO A 43 19.39 3.48 -31.46
N LYS A 44 19.30 2.55 -32.40
CA LYS A 44 19.68 2.69 -33.80
C LYS A 44 18.43 2.51 -34.67
N ILE A 45 18.23 3.40 -35.63
CA ILE A 45 17.08 3.35 -36.54
C ILE A 45 17.54 2.66 -37.82
N TYR A 46 16.83 1.61 -38.23
CA TYR A 46 17.06 0.92 -39.49
C TYR A 46 15.93 1.25 -40.46
N LEU A 47 16.27 1.66 -41.68
CA LEU A 47 15.34 2.06 -42.71
C LEU A 47 15.55 1.24 -43.99
N PRO A 48 14.48 0.89 -44.71
CA PRO A 48 14.60 0.30 -46.04
C PRO A 48 15.17 1.31 -47.04
N SER A 49 16.03 0.84 -47.94
CA SER A 49 16.70 1.67 -48.96
C SER A 49 15.78 2.16 -50.06
N TYR A 50 14.66 1.48 -50.32
CA TYR A 50 13.69 1.80 -51.36
C TYR A 50 12.76 2.98 -51.04
N LEU A 51 12.88 3.61 -49.86
CA LEU A 51 12.01 4.72 -49.45
C LEU A 51 12.34 6.02 -50.20
N SER A 52 11.31 6.68 -50.71
CA SER A 52 11.41 8.05 -51.23
C SER A 52 11.83 9.03 -50.12
N VAL A 53 12.32 10.21 -50.51
CA VAL A 53 12.81 11.22 -49.55
C VAL A 53 11.71 11.66 -48.58
N GLN A 54 10.49 11.85 -49.08
CA GLN A 54 9.32 12.29 -48.29
C GLN A 54 8.85 11.19 -47.33
N GLU A 55 8.69 9.96 -47.81
CA GLU A 55 8.31 8.82 -46.95
C GLU A 55 9.34 8.57 -45.86
N ARG A 56 10.62 8.70 -46.21
CA ARG A 56 11.72 8.55 -45.25
C ARG A 56 11.61 9.56 -44.12
N GLN A 57 11.23 10.80 -44.42
CA GLN A 57 11.05 11.84 -43.40
C GLN A 57 9.92 11.49 -42.43
N TYR A 58 8.75 11.07 -42.94
CA TYR A 58 7.62 10.65 -42.10
C TYR A 58 7.98 9.48 -41.19
N ILE A 59 8.66 8.47 -41.74
CA ILE A 59 9.08 7.27 -41.02
C ILE A 59 10.13 7.61 -39.98
N LEU A 60 11.11 8.46 -40.32
CA LEU A 60 12.12 8.88 -39.37
C LEU A 60 11.52 9.58 -38.15
N LEU A 61 10.56 10.49 -38.36
CA LEU A 61 9.87 11.14 -37.25
C LEU A 61 9.09 10.14 -36.39
N HIS A 62 8.46 9.14 -37.01
CA HIS A 62 7.76 8.06 -36.30
C HIS A 62 8.70 7.23 -35.43
N GLU A 63 9.80 6.72 -35.99
CA GLU A 63 10.77 5.91 -35.26
C GLU A 63 11.50 6.72 -34.17
N GLN A 64 11.75 8.02 -34.42
CA GLN A 64 12.27 8.93 -33.40
C GLN A 64 11.27 9.17 -32.26
N ALA A 65 9.96 9.19 -32.54
CA ALA A 65 8.94 9.31 -31.51
C ALA A 65 8.98 8.11 -30.55
N HIS A 66 9.14 6.89 -31.08
CA HIS A 66 9.34 5.69 -30.25
C HIS A 66 10.56 5.81 -29.32
N ILE A 67 11.68 6.33 -29.85
CA ILE A 67 12.90 6.53 -29.05
C ILE A 67 12.69 7.57 -27.96
N ARG A 68 12.14 8.75 -28.30
CA ARG A 68 11.93 9.84 -27.34
C ARG A 68 10.97 9.47 -26.21
N ARG A 69 10.02 8.57 -26.47
CA ARG A 69 9.02 8.11 -25.50
C ARG A 69 9.44 6.84 -24.74
N PHE A 70 10.63 6.31 -25.02
CA PHE A 70 11.15 5.06 -24.42
C PHE A 70 10.22 3.86 -24.63
N ASP A 71 9.49 3.85 -25.74
CA ASP A 71 8.51 2.83 -26.12
C ASP A 71 9.07 1.39 -26.06
N PRO A 72 10.31 1.11 -26.53
CA PRO A 72 10.91 -0.22 -26.39
C PRO A 72 11.08 -0.66 -24.93
N LEU A 73 11.40 0.27 -24.00
CA LEU A 73 11.56 -0.04 -22.58
C LEU A 73 10.20 -0.38 -21.95
N PHE A 74 9.17 0.43 -22.20
CA PHE A 74 7.81 0.16 -21.71
C PHE A 74 7.28 -1.18 -22.20
N ARG A 75 7.57 -1.57 -23.45
CA ARG A 75 7.16 -2.87 -23.98
C ARG A 75 7.85 -4.04 -23.28
N VAL A 76 9.13 -3.89 -22.91
CA VAL A 76 9.85 -4.90 -22.11
C VAL A 76 9.24 -5.00 -20.71
N LEU A 77 8.95 -3.86 -20.05
CA LEU A 77 8.29 -3.85 -18.74
C LEU A 77 6.90 -4.49 -18.79
N ALA A 78 6.09 -4.14 -19.80
CA ALA A 78 4.77 -4.72 -19.99
C ALA A 78 4.84 -6.24 -20.25
N PHE A 79 5.86 -6.71 -20.96
CA PHE A 79 6.10 -8.14 -21.19
C PHE A 79 6.55 -8.88 -19.91
N ILE A 80 7.34 -8.23 -19.05
CA ILE A 80 7.69 -8.77 -17.73
C ILE A 80 6.42 -8.88 -16.87
N ALA A 81 5.59 -7.83 -16.82
CA ALA A 81 4.31 -7.85 -16.11
C ALA A 81 3.39 -8.96 -16.64
N LEU A 82 3.30 -9.13 -17.97
CA LEU A 82 2.56 -10.23 -18.60
C LEU A 82 3.13 -11.61 -18.22
N SER A 83 4.44 -11.73 -18.07
CA SER A 83 5.08 -12.99 -17.68
C SER A 83 4.77 -13.35 -16.21
N LEU A 84 4.75 -12.35 -15.33
CA LEU A 84 4.38 -12.53 -13.91
C LEU A 84 2.88 -12.86 -13.76
N HIS A 85 2.04 -12.19 -14.55
CA HIS A 85 0.58 -12.35 -14.51
C HIS A 85 0.04 -13.12 -15.72
N TRP A 86 0.76 -14.16 -16.15
CA TRP A 86 0.42 -14.91 -17.37
C TRP A 86 -0.99 -15.54 -17.34
N PHE A 87 -1.54 -15.78 -16.14
CA PHE A 87 -2.88 -16.31 -15.93
C PHE A 87 -3.99 -15.23 -15.98
N ASN A 88 -3.65 -13.94 -15.93
CA ASN A 88 -4.62 -12.86 -15.82
C ASN A 88 -5.03 -12.35 -17.22
N PRO A 89 -6.26 -12.61 -17.69
CA PRO A 89 -6.71 -12.19 -19.03
C PRO A 89 -6.73 -10.66 -19.22
N LEU A 90 -6.89 -9.89 -18.13
CA LEU A 90 -6.86 -8.43 -18.20
C LEU A 90 -5.47 -7.90 -18.53
N VAL A 91 -4.41 -8.57 -18.06
CA VAL A 91 -3.03 -8.17 -18.37
C VAL A 91 -2.69 -8.47 -19.82
N TRP A 92 -3.22 -9.56 -20.38
CA TRP A 92 -3.13 -9.82 -21.82
C TRP A 92 -3.81 -8.74 -22.66
N ALA A 93 -5.03 -8.33 -22.28
CA ALA A 93 -5.74 -7.25 -22.94
C ALA A 93 -4.98 -5.92 -22.84
N ALA A 94 -4.48 -5.58 -21.65
CA ALA A 94 -3.69 -4.37 -21.42
C ALA A 94 -2.40 -4.36 -22.25
N PHE A 95 -1.69 -5.49 -22.34
CA PHE A 95 -0.52 -5.62 -23.19
C PHE A 95 -0.85 -5.36 -24.67
N TYR A 96 -1.94 -5.92 -25.19
CA TYR A 96 -2.36 -5.69 -26.58
C TYR A 96 -2.82 -4.24 -26.85
N LEU A 97 -3.59 -3.66 -25.93
CA LEU A 97 -4.08 -2.28 -26.05
C LEU A 97 -2.93 -1.27 -25.95
N SER A 98 -1.99 -1.47 -25.02
CA SER A 98 -0.84 -0.57 -24.87
C SER A 98 -0.01 -0.47 -26.15
N GLY A 99 0.18 -1.59 -26.87
CA GLY A 99 0.86 -1.57 -28.17
C GLY A 99 0.13 -0.74 -29.22
N ARG A 100 -1.21 -0.77 -29.23
CA ARG A 100 -2.03 0.06 -30.14
C ARG A 100 -1.92 1.54 -29.78
N ASP A 101 -2.00 1.87 -28.50
CA ASP A 101 -1.93 3.26 -28.01
C ASP A 101 -0.54 3.86 -28.30
N MET A 102 0.50 3.03 -28.23
CA MET A 102 1.87 3.43 -28.52
C MET A 102 2.04 3.88 -29.98
N GLU A 103 1.50 3.12 -30.94
CA GLU A 103 1.49 3.48 -32.37
C GLU A 103 0.68 4.77 -32.62
N MET A 104 -0.52 4.87 -32.06
CA MET A 104 -1.37 6.05 -32.23
C MET A 104 -0.67 7.32 -31.72
N ALA A 105 -0.04 7.26 -30.55
CA ALA A 105 0.67 8.41 -30.00
C ALA A 105 1.95 8.77 -30.77
N CYS A 106 2.58 7.82 -31.46
CA CYS A 106 3.66 8.11 -32.41
C CYS A 106 3.12 8.80 -33.66
N ASP A 107 2.03 8.30 -34.24
CA ASP A 107 1.34 8.94 -35.38
C ASP A 107 0.96 10.39 -35.03
N GLU A 108 0.41 10.63 -33.84
CA GLU A 108 0.10 11.97 -33.35
C GLU A 108 1.34 12.87 -33.22
N THR A 109 2.48 12.31 -32.83
CA THR A 109 3.74 13.06 -32.71
C THR A 109 4.23 13.52 -34.07
N VAL A 110 4.10 12.69 -35.11
CA VAL A 110 4.39 13.07 -36.51
C VAL A 110 3.44 14.20 -36.95
N MET A 111 2.13 14.06 -36.69
CA MET A 111 1.13 15.08 -37.04
C MET A 111 1.35 16.42 -36.30
N ARG A 112 1.98 16.41 -35.11
CA ARG A 112 2.29 17.65 -34.36
C ARG A 112 3.51 18.41 -34.89
N GLN A 113 4.49 17.70 -35.45
CA GLN A 113 5.78 18.27 -35.86
C GLN A 113 5.78 18.80 -37.30
N MET A 114 4.75 18.46 -38.08
CA MET A 114 4.64 18.87 -39.48
C MET A 114 3.68 20.06 -39.59
N GLU A 115 4.14 21.12 -40.25
CA GLU A 115 3.40 22.39 -40.37
C GLU A 115 2.29 22.33 -41.43
N ASN A 116 2.44 21.46 -42.44
CA ASN A 116 1.50 21.28 -43.54
C ASN A 116 0.47 20.17 -43.27
N ASP A 117 -0.68 20.19 -43.95
CA ASP A 117 -1.69 19.12 -43.87
C ASP A 117 -1.23 17.85 -44.61
N ILE A 118 -0.35 17.10 -43.97
CA ILE A 118 0.25 15.87 -44.50
C ILE A 118 -0.60 14.61 -44.27
N ARG A 119 -1.85 14.74 -43.77
CA ARG A 119 -2.66 13.59 -43.33
C ARG A 119 -2.84 12.55 -44.44
N ARG A 120 -3.11 13.01 -45.66
CA ARG A 120 -3.33 12.14 -46.82
C ARG A 120 -2.04 11.44 -47.25
N GLU A 121 -0.96 12.19 -47.42
CA GLU A 121 0.34 11.65 -47.85
C GLU A 121 0.90 10.66 -46.83
N TYR A 122 0.77 10.96 -45.54
CA TYR A 122 1.22 10.07 -44.47
C TYR A 122 0.35 8.80 -44.38
N ALA A 123 -0.97 8.94 -44.45
CA ALA A 123 -1.88 7.78 -44.46
C ALA A 123 -1.65 6.88 -45.69
N GLN A 124 -1.34 7.47 -46.84
CA GLN A 124 -1.01 6.75 -48.07
C GLN A 124 0.33 6.00 -47.93
N SER A 125 1.37 6.66 -47.40
CA SER A 125 2.65 5.99 -47.10
C SER A 125 2.48 4.82 -46.12
N LEU A 126 1.55 4.91 -45.16
CA LEU A 126 1.24 3.80 -44.26
C LEU A 126 0.50 2.65 -44.97
N LEU A 127 -0.43 2.96 -45.88
CA LEU A 127 -1.17 1.98 -46.67
C LEU A 127 -0.27 1.19 -47.62
N ASP A 128 0.56 1.90 -48.39
CA ASP A 128 1.43 1.31 -49.42
C ASP A 128 2.44 0.32 -48.83
N ARG A 129 2.76 0.47 -47.54
CA ARG A 129 3.67 -0.42 -46.81
C ARG A 129 3.02 -1.71 -46.32
N THR A 130 1.70 -1.74 -46.15
CA THR A 130 0.98 -2.93 -45.68
C THR A 130 0.42 -3.75 -46.82
N THR A 131 -0.03 -3.14 -47.91
CA THR A 131 -0.62 -3.84 -49.06
C THR A 131 0.33 -4.87 -49.69
N GLY A 132 1.64 -4.80 -49.43
CA GLY A 132 2.64 -5.78 -49.87
C GLY A 132 2.96 -6.94 -48.90
N LYS A 133 2.33 -7.06 -47.72
CA LYS A 133 2.77 -8.04 -46.69
C LYS A 133 1.65 -8.94 -46.16
N ARG A 134 1.83 -10.26 -46.32
CA ARG A 134 1.12 -11.28 -45.52
C ARG A 134 1.82 -11.36 -44.15
N ILE A 135 1.12 -10.97 -43.10
CA ILE A 135 1.62 -11.00 -41.71
C ILE A 135 1.81 -12.46 -41.28
N ALA A 136 3.03 -12.84 -40.93
CA ALA A 136 3.29 -14.12 -40.26
C ALA A 136 2.72 -14.07 -38.83
N PRO A 137 1.82 -15.00 -38.43
CA PRO A 137 1.27 -15.03 -37.08
C PRO A 137 2.36 -15.41 -36.06
N GLY A 138 2.38 -14.74 -34.91
CA GLY A 138 3.14 -15.19 -33.73
C GLY A 138 4.28 -14.29 -33.22
N ILE A 139 4.32 -13.00 -33.54
CA ILE A 139 5.36 -12.09 -33.01
C ILE A 139 4.75 -10.95 -32.16
N PRO A 140 4.48 -11.17 -30.85
CA PRO A 140 4.02 -10.11 -29.95
C PRO A 140 5.06 -9.01 -29.68
N LEU A 141 6.33 -9.18 -30.04
CA LEU A 141 7.40 -8.17 -29.91
C LEU A 141 7.76 -7.43 -31.21
N ALA A 142 7.36 -7.94 -32.38
CA ALA A 142 7.50 -7.17 -33.61
C ALA A 142 6.37 -6.16 -33.65
N PHE A 143 6.68 -4.95 -34.09
CA PHE A 143 5.68 -3.97 -34.51
C PHE A 143 4.99 -4.49 -35.78
N GLY A 144 4.09 -5.46 -35.62
CA GLY A 144 3.33 -6.08 -36.69
C GLY A 144 1.92 -5.50 -36.75
N GLU A 145 1.78 -4.38 -37.46
CA GLU A 145 0.71 -4.00 -38.41
C GLU A 145 -0.73 -4.56 -38.21
N THR A 146 -1.21 -4.79 -37.00
CA THR A 146 -2.57 -5.36 -36.79
C THR A 146 -3.69 -4.33 -36.75
N ASN A 147 -3.42 -3.03 -36.88
CA ASN A 147 -4.48 -2.02 -36.78
C ASN A 147 -4.30 -0.75 -37.63
N ILE A 148 -3.85 -0.91 -38.88
CA ILE A 148 -3.66 0.22 -39.82
C ILE A 148 -4.96 0.98 -40.08
N LYS A 149 -6.09 0.27 -40.17
CA LYS A 149 -7.41 0.92 -40.30
C LYS A 149 -7.68 1.88 -39.14
N ALA A 150 -7.37 1.49 -37.89
CA ALA A 150 -7.53 2.39 -36.75
C ALA A 150 -6.52 3.54 -36.77
N ARG A 151 -5.28 3.29 -37.17
CA ARG A 151 -4.24 4.34 -37.30
C ARG A 151 -4.62 5.39 -38.34
N ILE A 152 -5.00 4.98 -39.55
CA ILE A 152 -5.47 5.89 -40.61
C ILE A 152 -6.68 6.68 -40.11
N ARG A 153 -7.66 6.02 -39.49
CA ARG A 153 -8.81 6.71 -38.92
C ARG A 153 -8.38 7.76 -37.90
N ASN A 154 -7.45 7.42 -37.00
CA ASN A 154 -6.94 8.35 -35.98
C ASN A 154 -6.20 9.54 -36.58
N ILE A 155 -5.35 9.31 -37.58
CA ILE A 155 -4.62 10.35 -38.35
C ILE A 155 -5.62 11.29 -39.03
N MET A 156 -6.63 10.74 -39.70
CA MET A 156 -7.64 11.53 -40.41
C MET A 156 -8.51 12.34 -39.45
N SER A 157 -8.85 11.78 -38.27
CA SER A 157 -9.63 12.45 -37.23
C SER A 157 -8.79 13.24 -36.23
N TYR A 158 -7.51 13.44 -36.48
CA TYR A 158 -6.59 14.05 -35.51
C TYR A 158 -7.06 15.46 -35.09
N ARG A 159 -7.12 15.67 -33.76
CA ARG A 159 -7.38 16.96 -33.12
C ARG A 159 -6.37 17.17 -31.99
N LYS A 160 -5.90 18.40 -31.81
CA LYS A 160 -4.99 18.73 -30.70
C LYS A 160 -5.75 18.61 -29.37
N SER A 161 -5.33 17.68 -28.52
CA SER A 161 -5.90 17.49 -27.17
C SER A 161 -5.62 18.71 -26.30
N SER A 162 -6.65 19.20 -25.59
CA SER A 162 -6.50 20.31 -24.63
C SER A 162 -5.71 19.85 -23.41
N ARG A 163 -4.79 20.71 -22.92
CA ARG A 163 -3.95 20.43 -21.74
C ARG A 163 -4.78 20.13 -20.49
N TRP A 164 -5.97 20.72 -20.38
CA TRP A 164 -6.91 20.50 -19.27
C TRP A 164 -7.48 19.09 -19.22
N VAL A 165 -7.73 18.47 -20.39
CA VAL A 165 -8.23 17.09 -20.46
C VAL A 165 -7.18 16.11 -19.94
N ILE A 166 -5.90 16.35 -20.27
CA ILE A 166 -4.78 15.55 -19.77
C ILE A 166 -4.65 15.72 -18.25
N ALA A 167 -4.73 16.95 -17.74
CA ALA A 167 -4.66 17.21 -16.30
C ALA A 167 -5.80 16.51 -15.53
N ALA A 168 -7.03 16.61 -16.02
CA ALA A 168 -8.18 15.92 -15.41
C ALA A 168 -7.99 14.39 -15.37
N ALA A 169 -7.50 13.79 -16.46
CA ALA A 169 -7.25 12.34 -16.50
C ALA A 169 -6.19 11.91 -15.47
N VAL A 170 -5.12 12.68 -15.30
CA VAL A 170 -4.07 12.41 -14.31
C VAL A 170 -4.62 12.48 -12.88
N VAL A 171 -5.45 13.48 -12.56
CA VAL A 171 -6.06 13.63 -11.23
C VAL A 171 -6.96 12.45 -10.90
N VAL A 172 -7.81 12.01 -11.84
CA VAL A 172 -8.68 10.84 -11.65
C VAL A 172 -7.86 9.57 -11.41
N LEU A 173 -6.79 9.37 -12.16
CA LEU A 173 -5.92 8.20 -12.00
C LEU A 173 -5.24 8.21 -10.62
N ALA A 174 -4.73 9.37 -10.18
CA ALA A 174 -4.11 9.52 -8.87
C ALA A 174 -5.10 9.24 -7.73
N ALA A 175 -6.32 9.76 -7.82
CA ALA A 175 -7.37 9.52 -6.83
C ALA A 175 -7.72 8.03 -6.72
N LEU A 176 -7.81 7.33 -7.85
CA LEU A 176 -8.08 5.89 -7.87
C LEU A 176 -6.94 5.08 -7.24
N CYS A 177 -5.68 5.42 -7.54
CA CYS A 177 -4.52 4.76 -6.94
C CYS A 177 -4.48 4.96 -5.41
N ILE A 178 -4.78 6.17 -4.92
CA ILE A 178 -4.84 6.45 -3.49
C ILE A 178 -5.99 5.66 -2.84
N GLY A 179 -7.18 5.68 -3.45
CA GLY A 179 -8.34 4.96 -2.92
C GLY A 179 -8.14 3.44 -2.83
N LEU A 180 -7.42 2.84 -3.78
CA LEU A 180 -7.11 1.41 -3.75
C LEU A 180 -5.94 1.05 -2.81
N ALA A 181 -5.07 2.01 -2.48
CA ALA A 181 -3.96 1.79 -1.56
C ALA A 181 -4.39 1.87 -0.08
N LEU A 182 -5.48 2.58 0.21
CA LEU A 182 -6.03 2.69 1.56
C LEU A 182 -6.88 1.46 1.89
N ASN A 183 -6.34 0.55 2.71
CA ASN A 183 -7.08 -0.56 3.30
C ASN A 183 -7.39 -0.24 4.78
N PRO A 184 -8.50 0.47 5.09
CA PRO A 184 -8.84 0.75 6.48
C PRO A 184 -9.09 -0.56 7.21
N ALA A 185 -8.39 -0.78 8.33
CA ALA A 185 -8.69 -1.89 9.23
C ALA A 185 -10.14 -1.75 9.69
N LYS A 186 -10.96 -2.77 9.44
CA LYS A 186 -12.32 -2.80 9.97
C LYS A 186 -12.26 -2.93 11.48
N SER A 187 -12.81 -1.93 12.18
CA SER A 187 -12.96 -1.94 13.63
C SER A 187 -14.43 -1.83 14.02
N GLN A 188 -14.76 -2.34 15.21
CA GLN A 188 -16.07 -2.22 15.81
C GLN A 188 -15.98 -1.51 17.16
N ARG A 189 -16.89 -0.58 17.41
CA ARG A 189 -16.88 0.21 18.64
C ARG A 189 -17.47 -0.59 19.79
N ALA A 190 -16.68 -0.82 20.83
CA ALA A 190 -17.12 -1.40 22.10
C ALA A 190 -17.31 -0.31 23.15
N ALA A 191 -18.35 -0.46 23.97
CA ALA A 191 -18.64 0.40 25.11
C ALA A 191 -18.74 -0.46 26.38
N ILE A 192 -17.89 -0.19 27.36
CA ILE A 192 -17.79 -0.95 28.61
C ILE A 192 -17.99 0.02 29.77
N THR A 193 -19.00 -0.21 30.60
CA THR A 193 -19.28 0.62 31.77
C THR A 193 -18.55 0.09 32.99
N PHE A 194 -17.92 0.98 33.75
CA PHE A 194 -17.23 0.71 35.00
C PHE A 194 -17.89 1.44 36.17
N PRO A 195 -17.96 0.83 37.38
CA PRO A 195 -17.54 -0.53 37.70
C PRO A 195 -18.36 -1.57 36.91
N ALA A 196 -17.67 -2.57 36.35
CA ALA A 196 -18.28 -3.54 35.43
C ALA A 196 -19.27 -4.49 36.14
N TYR A 197 -19.02 -4.72 37.42
CA TYR A 197 -19.81 -5.52 38.33
C TYR A 197 -19.56 -5.01 39.76
N GLN A 198 -20.43 -5.37 40.72
CA GLN A 198 -20.25 -5.04 42.15
C GLN A 198 -19.97 -6.27 43.03
N ASP A 199 -20.09 -7.47 42.45
CA ASP A 199 -19.71 -8.71 43.12
C ASP A 199 -18.21 -8.66 43.51
N GLY A 200 -17.87 -9.18 44.69
CA GLY A 200 -16.49 -9.19 45.19
C GLY A 200 -16.01 -7.91 45.90
N LYS A 201 -16.91 -6.95 46.15
CA LYS A 201 -16.61 -5.79 46.99
C LYS A 201 -16.24 -6.23 48.41
N SER A 202 -15.10 -5.73 48.88
CA SER A 202 -14.53 -5.91 50.21
C SER A 202 -14.00 -4.57 50.72
N GLU A 203 -13.60 -4.52 52.00
CA GLU A 203 -12.98 -3.32 52.58
C GLU A 203 -11.66 -2.93 51.85
N TYR A 204 -10.95 -3.91 51.27
CA TYR A 204 -9.65 -3.70 50.62
C TYR A 204 -9.74 -3.06 49.22
N ASN A 205 -10.88 -3.23 48.53
CA ASN A 205 -11.08 -2.76 47.16
C ASN A 205 -12.31 -1.84 47.05
N GLU A 206 -12.79 -1.28 48.16
CA GLU A 206 -13.97 -0.41 48.14
C GLU A 206 -13.78 0.83 47.25
N SER A 207 -12.55 1.36 47.18
CA SER A 207 -12.21 2.54 46.37
C SER A 207 -12.49 2.36 44.87
N ILE A 208 -12.36 1.15 44.33
CA ILE A 208 -12.67 0.88 42.93
C ILE A 208 -14.18 0.74 42.70
N TYR A 209 -14.96 0.25 43.66
CA TYR A 209 -16.42 0.12 43.50
C TYR A 209 -17.19 1.40 43.80
N ASN A 210 -16.67 2.26 44.69
CA ASN A 210 -17.30 3.53 45.09
C ASN A 210 -16.88 4.71 44.21
N ILE A 211 -16.85 4.50 42.89
CA ILE A 211 -16.57 5.56 41.92
C ILE A 211 -17.84 6.06 41.24
N ARG A 212 -17.78 7.26 40.67
CA ARG A 212 -18.82 7.72 39.74
C ARG A 212 -18.77 6.86 38.47
N PRO A 213 -19.85 6.15 38.08
CA PRO A 213 -19.81 5.27 36.94
C PRO A 213 -19.43 5.99 35.64
N PHE A 214 -18.63 5.33 34.81
CA PHE A 214 -18.14 5.85 33.54
C PHE A 214 -18.16 4.77 32.45
N THR A 215 -18.22 5.18 31.19
CA THR A 215 -18.19 4.26 30.04
C THR A 215 -16.91 4.47 29.25
N LEU A 216 -16.12 3.41 29.13
CA LEU A 216 -14.99 3.29 28.22
C LEU A 216 -15.51 2.98 26.80
N HIS A 217 -15.11 3.80 25.84
CA HIS A 217 -15.27 3.58 24.41
C HIS A 217 -13.93 3.21 23.81
N ILE A 218 -13.88 2.09 23.09
CA ILE A 218 -12.69 1.63 22.39
C ILE A 218 -13.10 0.94 21.08
N ASP A 219 -12.37 1.18 20.01
CA ASP A 219 -12.54 0.47 18.75
C ASP A 219 -11.72 -0.82 18.80
N LEU A 220 -12.41 -1.96 18.71
CA LEU A 220 -11.82 -3.29 18.73
C LEU A 220 -11.69 -3.84 17.31
N PRO A 221 -10.74 -4.76 17.05
CA PRO A 221 -10.70 -5.53 15.80
C PRO A 221 -12.03 -6.26 15.53
N GLU A 222 -12.33 -6.48 14.24
CA GLU A 222 -13.51 -7.25 13.83
C GLU A 222 -13.52 -8.65 14.50
N GLY A 223 -14.64 -9.01 15.14
CA GLY A 223 -14.79 -10.30 15.84
C GLY A 223 -14.44 -10.29 17.33
N TRP A 224 -13.89 -9.19 17.86
CA TRP A 224 -13.53 -9.06 19.27
C TRP A 224 -14.68 -8.52 20.14
N SER A 225 -15.01 -9.14 21.26
CA SER A 225 -16.06 -8.68 22.18
C SER A 225 -15.56 -8.52 23.61
N ALA A 226 -16.24 -7.70 24.40
CA ALA A 226 -15.99 -7.61 25.83
C ALA A 226 -16.78 -8.71 26.56
N ALA A 227 -16.11 -9.44 27.47
CA ALA A 227 -16.71 -10.44 28.34
C ALA A 227 -16.29 -10.21 29.78
N PHE A 228 -17.17 -10.58 30.71
CA PHE A 228 -16.94 -10.46 32.13
C PHE A 228 -16.60 -11.84 32.72
N PRO A 229 -15.72 -11.92 33.74
CA PRO A 229 -15.50 -13.15 34.49
C PRO A 229 -16.81 -13.73 35.05
N ALA A 230 -16.83 -15.04 35.30
CA ALA A 230 -17.96 -15.69 35.96
C ALA A 230 -18.12 -15.13 37.39
N PRO A 231 -19.34 -15.06 37.98
CA PRO A 231 -19.56 -14.47 39.31
C PRO A 231 -18.67 -15.04 40.42
N GLU A 232 -18.35 -16.33 40.33
CA GLU A 232 -17.46 -17.05 41.26
C GLU A 232 -15.97 -16.68 41.11
N GLU A 233 -15.58 -16.16 39.96
CA GLU A 233 -14.22 -15.67 39.66
C GLU A 233 -14.07 -14.16 39.96
N ARG A 234 -15.16 -13.46 40.28
CA ARG A 234 -15.19 -12.01 40.58
C ARG A 234 -14.64 -11.65 41.97
N GLY A 235 -13.83 -12.50 42.58
CA GLY A 235 -13.16 -12.26 43.86
C GLY A 235 -12.01 -11.25 43.77
N ALA A 236 -11.36 -10.99 44.91
CA ALA A 236 -10.24 -10.05 44.98
C ALA A 236 -9.09 -10.47 44.06
N SER A 237 -8.97 -9.81 42.90
CA SER A 237 -7.75 -9.84 42.09
C SER A 237 -6.57 -9.41 42.96
N PRO A 238 -5.39 -10.07 42.89
CA PRO A 238 -4.24 -9.76 43.73
C PRO A 238 -3.81 -8.29 43.72
N ALA A 239 -4.22 -7.54 42.70
CA ALA A 239 -3.89 -6.13 42.52
C ALA A 239 -5.09 -5.16 42.69
N GLY A 240 -6.24 -5.63 43.19
CA GLY A 240 -7.38 -4.78 43.51
C GLY A 240 -8.03 -4.12 42.28
N PHE A 241 -8.11 -4.84 41.15
CA PHE A 241 -8.76 -4.39 39.92
C PHE A 241 -9.97 -5.27 39.58
N THR A 242 -10.96 -4.73 38.86
CA THR A 242 -12.02 -5.55 38.23
C THR A 242 -11.68 -5.85 36.77
N PRO A 243 -11.20 -7.07 36.44
CA PRO A 243 -10.85 -7.42 35.06
C PRO A 243 -12.08 -7.51 34.15
N VAL A 244 -11.91 -7.03 32.91
CA VAL A 244 -12.82 -7.27 31.78
C VAL A 244 -11.99 -7.89 30.65
N TYR A 245 -12.43 -9.02 30.11
CA TYR A 245 -11.72 -9.72 29.04
C TYR A 245 -12.15 -9.20 27.68
N LEU A 246 -11.19 -9.00 26.78
CA LEU A 246 -11.44 -8.86 25.36
C LEU A 246 -11.25 -10.23 24.71
N MET A 247 -12.32 -10.76 24.11
CA MET A 247 -12.41 -12.11 23.60
C MET A 247 -12.46 -12.11 22.07
N GLU A 248 -11.73 -13.02 21.43
CA GLU A 248 -11.92 -13.39 20.03
C GLU A 248 -12.51 -14.79 19.99
N GLY A 249 -13.82 -14.89 19.71
CA GLY A 249 -14.56 -16.15 19.88
C GLY A 249 -14.54 -16.62 21.33
N SER A 250 -13.83 -17.72 21.62
CA SER A 250 -13.66 -18.29 22.95
C SER A 250 -12.30 -18.01 23.61
N THR A 251 -11.42 -17.25 22.94
CA THR A 251 -10.05 -17.01 23.41
C THR A 251 -9.92 -15.61 23.98
N ALA A 252 -9.44 -15.47 25.21
CA ALA A 252 -9.11 -14.17 25.79
C ALA A 252 -7.85 -13.62 25.12
N LYS A 253 -7.97 -12.44 24.49
CA LYS A 253 -6.90 -11.74 23.79
C LYS A 253 -6.30 -10.58 24.57
N ALA A 254 -7.09 -9.99 25.48
CA ALA A 254 -6.60 -8.97 26.38
C ALA A 254 -7.43 -8.91 27.66
N VAL A 255 -6.86 -8.29 28.69
CA VAL A 255 -7.51 -7.97 29.95
C VAL A 255 -7.47 -6.46 30.15
N ILE A 256 -8.64 -5.85 30.33
CA ILE A 256 -8.78 -4.46 30.74
C ILE A 256 -8.93 -4.44 32.26
N SER A 257 -8.06 -3.71 32.92
CA SER A 257 -8.09 -3.43 34.36
C SER A 257 -8.17 -1.93 34.58
N TYR A 258 -8.82 -1.49 35.66
CA TYR A 258 -8.83 -0.09 36.07
C TYR A 258 -8.60 0.06 37.57
N ASN A 259 -8.10 1.22 37.96
CA ASN A 259 -8.03 1.65 39.36
C ASN A 259 -8.12 3.17 39.45
N THR A 260 -8.13 3.66 40.68
CA THR A 260 -8.03 5.07 41.03
C THR A 260 -6.59 5.45 41.36
N PHE A 261 -6.27 6.74 41.27
CA PHE A 261 -4.97 7.27 41.70
C PHE A 261 -5.17 8.63 42.36
N GLU A 262 -4.21 9.03 43.18
CA GLU A 262 -4.20 10.35 43.81
C GLU A 262 -3.34 11.32 43.00
N LEU A 263 -3.78 12.58 42.91
CA LEU A 263 -2.97 13.63 42.30
C LEU A 263 -1.78 13.95 43.18
N TYR A 264 -0.58 13.83 42.63
CA TYR A 264 0.63 14.28 43.30
C TYR A 264 0.76 15.80 43.18
N GLU A 265 0.89 16.49 44.33
CA GLU A 265 0.90 17.95 44.41
C GLU A 265 2.29 18.60 44.22
N GLY A 266 3.37 17.81 44.12
CA GLY A 266 4.71 18.33 43.91
C GLY A 266 5.06 18.64 42.45
N ASP A 267 6.10 19.44 42.24
CA ASP A 267 6.61 19.78 40.91
C ASP A 267 7.27 18.55 40.24
N ILE A 268 6.51 17.85 39.40
CA ILE A 268 6.99 16.75 38.57
C ILE A 268 7.03 17.20 37.11
N PRO A 269 8.13 16.95 36.38
CA PRO A 269 8.16 17.14 34.93
C PRO A 269 6.98 16.43 34.26
N LEU A 270 6.33 17.09 33.29
CA LEU A 270 5.14 16.53 32.63
C LEU A 270 5.39 15.13 32.03
N GLU A 271 6.60 14.92 31.51
CA GLU A 271 7.07 13.65 30.96
C GLU A 271 7.17 12.53 31.99
N ASP A 272 7.30 12.86 33.27
CA ASP A 272 7.43 11.91 34.38
C ASP A 272 6.13 11.75 35.18
N PHE A 273 5.10 12.56 34.90
CA PHE A 273 3.84 12.52 35.63
C PHE A 273 3.16 11.13 35.55
N TYR A 274 3.23 10.45 34.40
CA TYR A 274 2.67 9.09 34.28
C TYR A 274 3.26 8.12 35.33
N LYS A 275 4.49 8.36 35.80
CA LYS A 275 5.16 7.53 36.79
C LYS A 275 4.46 7.57 38.15
N THR A 276 3.79 8.67 38.49
CA THR A 276 2.99 8.77 39.72
C THR A 276 1.62 8.13 39.57
N VAL A 277 1.03 8.23 38.37
CA VAL A 277 -0.26 7.60 38.07
C VAL A 277 -0.15 6.07 38.13
N TYR A 278 0.88 5.52 37.49
CA TYR A 278 1.05 4.06 37.34
C TYR A 278 2.06 3.47 38.32
N ALA A 279 2.35 4.12 39.44
CA ALA A 279 3.34 3.63 40.41
C ALA A 279 3.11 2.15 40.82
N PRO A 280 1.86 1.69 41.10
CA PRO A 280 1.61 0.28 41.42
C PRO A 280 1.94 -0.69 40.28
N LEU A 281 1.69 -0.27 39.02
CA LEU A 281 1.97 -1.09 37.84
C LEU A 281 3.45 -1.10 37.46
N ARG A 282 4.24 -0.14 37.92
CA ARG A 282 5.68 -0.04 37.60
C ARG A 282 6.57 -0.70 38.63
N LEU A 283 6.16 -0.70 39.90
CA LEU A 283 6.97 -1.20 41.02
C LEU A 283 6.71 -2.69 41.33
N GLY A 284 5.91 -3.38 40.53
CA GLY A 284 5.61 -4.79 40.70
C GLY A 284 6.82 -5.68 40.38
N SER A 285 7.17 -6.59 41.30
CA SER A 285 8.34 -7.47 41.16
C SER A 285 8.15 -8.61 40.16
N LEU A 286 6.90 -9.05 39.94
CA LEU A 286 6.55 -10.14 39.01
C LEU A 286 5.93 -9.63 37.70
N TYR A 287 5.44 -8.40 37.72
CA TYR A 287 4.65 -7.82 36.66
C TYR A 287 4.86 -6.31 36.67
N HIS A 288 5.46 -5.75 35.61
CA HIS A 288 5.68 -4.31 35.50
C HIS A 288 5.52 -3.78 34.07
N TRP A 289 5.27 -2.48 33.96
CA TRP A 289 4.99 -1.78 32.70
C TRP A 289 6.08 -0.75 32.41
N GLU A 290 6.71 -0.84 31.23
CA GLU A 290 7.75 0.08 30.75
C GLU A 290 7.53 0.51 29.29
N ASP A 291 8.52 1.17 28.67
CA ASP A 291 8.47 1.70 27.30
C ASP A 291 7.27 2.60 26.99
N TYR A 292 6.90 3.46 27.96
CA TYR A 292 5.75 4.36 27.86
C TYR A 292 5.89 5.34 26.69
N THR A 293 5.02 5.22 25.69
CA THR A 293 5.00 6.05 24.49
C THR A 293 3.63 6.73 24.34
N PRO A 294 3.51 8.04 24.62
CA PRO A 294 2.26 8.79 24.47
C PRO A 294 1.74 8.76 23.02
N ILE A 295 0.45 8.46 22.85
CA ILE A 295 -0.23 8.41 21.55
C ILE A 295 -1.22 9.56 21.40
N VAL A 296 -2.03 9.78 22.45
CA VAL A 296 -3.00 10.87 22.53
C VAL A 296 -2.84 11.51 23.88
N SER A 297 -2.50 12.79 23.93
CA SER A 297 -2.37 13.53 25.17
C SER A 297 -3.23 14.78 25.11
N SER A 298 -3.93 15.06 26.21
CA SER A 298 -4.73 16.25 26.43
C SER A 298 -4.39 16.86 27.80
N LYS A 299 -5.06 17.96 28.19
CA LYS A 299 -4.81 18.58 29.49
C LYS A 299 -5.17 17.64 30.66
N THR A 300 -6.16 16.79 30.48
CA THR A 300 -6.77 15.99 31.55
C THR A 300 -6.64 14.49 31.31
N THR A 301 -6.42 14.04 30.07
CA THR A 301 -6.33 12.63 29.73
C THR A 301 -5.10 12.33 28.90
N GLU A 302 -4.60 11.10 29.01
CA GLU A 302 -3.51 10.61 28.18
C GLU A 302 -3.67 9.12 27.91
N THR A 303 -3.45 8.72 26.66
CA THR A 303 -3.34 7.32 26.24
C THR A 303 -1.92 7.09 25.71
N ALA A 304 -1.30 6.00 26.15
CA ALA A 304 0.02 5.59 25.72
C ALA A 304 0.07 4.09 25.41
N LEU A 305 1.03 3.71 24.57
CA LEU A 305 1.48 2.33 24.45
C LEU A 305 2.57 2.06 25.50
N ALA A 306 2.62 0.83 25.98
CA ALA A 306 3.62 0.37 26.93
C ALA A 306 3.93 -1.11 26.67
N THR A 307 5.10 -1.55 27.11
CA THR A 307 5.49 -2.96 27.13
C THR A 307 5.21 -3.52 28.52
N VAL A 308 4.52 -4.65 28.55
CA VAL A 308 4.25 -5.42 29.76
C VAL A 308 5.31 -6.48 29.94
N TYR A 309 6.04 -6.45 31.04
CA TYR A 309 7.03 -7.44 31.41
C TYR A 309 6.47 -8.32 32.52
N TYR A 310 6.56 -9.64 32.35
CA TYR A 310 6.15 -10.58 33.38
C TYR A 310 7.02 -11.83 33.39
N SER A 311 7.15 -12.44 34.56
CA SER A 311 7.89 -13.69 34.75
C SER A 311 6.94 -14.87 34.82
N GLU A 312 7.15 -15.87 33.98
CA GLU A 312 6.37 -17.12 34.01
C GLU A 312 6.95 -18.07 35.04
N GLU A 313 6.18 -18.37 36.08
CA GLU A 313 6.60 -19.30 37.13
C GLU A 313 6.92 -20.68 36.54
N MET A 314 8.16 -21.14 36.75
CA MET A 314 8.56 -22.50 36.43
C MET A 314 8.74 -23.30 37.71
N GLN A 315 7.88 -24.31 37.89
CA GLN A 315 7.93 -25.20 39.04
C GLN A 315 9.33 -25.81 39.21
N GLY A 316 9.87 -25.71 40.44
CA GLY A 316 11.17 -26.25 40.80
C GLY A 316 12.37 -25.36 40.44
N GLN A 317 12.15 -24.14 39.94
CA GLN A 317 13.20 -23.15 39.66
C GLN A 317 13.12 -21.93 40.59
N SER A 318 14.27 -21.29 40.83
CA SER A 318 14.34 -20.02 41.55
C SER A 318 13.66 -18.91 40.74
N ALA A 319 12.97 -17.98 41.42
CA ALA A 319 12.34 -16.84 40.76
C ALA A 319 13.31 -16.01 39.89
N ALA A 320 14.61 -16.01 40.23
CA ALA A 320 15.65 -15.34 39.45
C ALA A 320 15.94 -15.98 38.09
N SER A 321 15.50 -17.22 37.84
CA SER A 321 15.70 -17.95 36.59
C SER A 321 14.42 -18.12 35.77
N TRP A 322 13.30 -17.53 36.21
CA TRP A 322 12.07 -17.57 35.43
C TRP A 322 12.22 -16.78 34.13
N PRO A 323 11.80 -17.33 32.98
CA PRO A 323 11.87 -16.62 31.72
C PRO A 323 10.99 -15.37 31.77
N GLN A 324 11.51 -14.25 31.26
CA GLN A 324 10.76 -13.03 31.08
C GLN A 324 10.04 -13.06 29.73
N SER A 325 8.73 -12.84 29.78
CA SER A 325 7.88 -12.68 28.62
C SER A 325 7.45 -11.21 28.51
N THR A 326 7.25 -10.75 27.28
CA THR A 326 6.78 -9.39 27.00
C THR A 326 5.56 -9.39 26.11
N THR A 327 4.54 -8.62 26.48
CA THR A 327 3.37 -8.37 25.63
C THR A 327 3.13 -6.87 25.48
N PRO A 328 2.48 -6.42 24.39
CA PRO A 328 2.06 -5.04 24.29
C PRO A 328 0.98 -4.72 25.33
N GLY A 329 0.85 -3.44 25.66
CA GLY A 329 -0.21 -2.92 26.50
C GLY A 329 -0.60 -1.49 26.15
N ILE A 330 -1.82 -1.11 26.53
CA ILE A 330 -2.31 0.27 26.41
C ILE A 330 -2.58 0.79 27.82
N LEU A 331 -2.03 1.96 28.13
CA LEU A 331 -2.28 2.68 29.37
C LEU A 331 -3.09 3.93 29.08
N PHE A 332 -4.11 4.19 29.89
CA PHE A 332 -4.90 5.42 29.82
C PHE A 332 -5.12 5.99 31.22
N TYR A 333 -5.14 7.31 31.39
CA TYR A 333 -5.58 7.94 32.63
C TYR A 333 -6.42 9.19 32.38
N ASP A 334 -7.23 9.55 33.38
CA ASP A 334 -8.06 10.75 33.43
C ASP A 334 -7.88 11.45 34.79
N LYS A 335 -7.33 12.67 34.75
CA LYS A 335 -7.02 13.53 35.90
C LYS A 335 -8.25 14.16 36.54
N GLU A 336 -9.36 14.33 35.81
CA GLU A 336 -10.60 14.87 36.39
C GLU A 336 -11.34 13.80 37.18
N ARG A 337 -11.28 12.55 36.69
CA ARG A 337 -11.95 11.40 37.31
C ARG A 337 -11.06 10.65 38.30
N LEU A 338 -9.76 10.95 38.34
CA LEU A 338 -8.77 10.27 39.18
C LEU A 338 -8.72 8.76 38.94
N ILE A 339 -8.85 8.35 37.67
CA ILE A 339 -8.84 6.95 37.25
C ILE A 339 -7.75 6.67 36.24
N TYR A 340 -7.26 5.44 36.24
CA TYR A 340 -6.45 4.91 35.16
C TYR A 340 -6.93 3.54 34.72
N LEU A 341 -6.68 3.22 33.46
CA LEU A 341 -6.97 1.97 32.79
C LEU A 341 -5.67 1.38 32.26
N ALA A 342 -5.57 0.06 32.33
CA ALA A 342 -4.50 -0.72 31.74
C ALA A 342 -5.10 -1.88 30.94
N ILE A 343 -4.74 -1.98 29.66
CA ILE A 343 -5.15 -3.06 28.76
C ILE A 343 -3.92 -3.90 28.47
N GLN A 344 -3.85 -5.09 29.04
CA GLN A 344 -2.78 -6.05 28.82
C GLN A 344 -3.20 -7.03 27.72
N PHE A 345 -2.40 -7.18 26.67
CA PHE A 345 -2.63 -8.21 25.66
C PHE A 345 -2.01 -9.55 26.09
N SER A 346 -2.66 -10.66 25.72
CA SER A 346 -2.21 -12.01 26.03
C SER A 346 -1.11 -12.51 25.09
N ASP A 347 -1.03 -11.94 23.89
CA ASP A 347 -0.06 -12.27 22.86
C ASP A 347 0.29 -11.02 22.01
N SER A 348 1.25 -11.17 21.10
CA SER A 348 1.62 -10.15 20.12
C SER A 348 0.95 -10.37 18.77
N SER A 349 -0.30 -10.85 18.75
CA SER A 349 -1.03 -11.16 17.51
C SER A 349 -1.48 -9.92 16.73
N LEU A 350 -1.62 -8.77 17.40
CA LEU A 350 -1.98 -7.50 16.79
C LEU A 350 -0.76 -6.82 16.16
N SER A 351 -0.95 -6.21 14.99
CA SER A 351 0.07 -5.35 14.40
C SER A 351 0.23 -4.05 15.18
N LEU A 352 1.39 -3.40 15.07
CA LEU A 352 1.63 -2.10 15.70
C LEU A 352 0.59 -1.05 15.27
N ASP A 353 0.18 -1.07 14.00
CA ASP A 353 -0.86 -0.16 13.47
C ASP A 353 -2.22 -0.40 14.12
N GLN A 354 -2.58 -1.68 14.38
CA GLN A 354 -3.82 -2.02 15.08
C GLN A 354 -3.78 -1.54 16.53
N LEU A 355 -2.66 -1.75 17.24
CA LEU A 355 -2.47 -1.26 18.61
C LEU A 355 -2.54 0.28 18.67
N HIS A 356 -1.92 0.97 17.72
CA HIS A 356 -2.00 2.42 17.60
C HIS A 356 -3.44 2.90 17.38
N ALA A 357 -4.17 2.28 16.46
CA ALA A 357 -5.56 2.62 16.17
C ALA A 357 -6.46 2.39 17.40
N MET A 358 -6.29 1.27 18.09
CA MET A 358 -6.98 0.98 19.35
C MET A 358 -6.68 2.06 20.41
N ALA A 359 -5.41 2.37 20.65
CA ALA A 359 -5.00 3.41 21.61
C ALA A 359 -5.57 4.79 21.27
N GLN A 360 -5.62 5.15 19.99
CA GLN A 360 -6.21 6.42 19.52
C GLN A 360 -7.71 6.52 19.78
N SER A 361 -8.42 5.38 19.75
CA SER A 361 -9.87 5.31 19.93
C SER A 361 -10.34 5.39 21.38
N VAL A 362 -9.44 5.16 22.35
CA VAL A 362 -9.78 5.13 23.79
C VAL A 362 -10.36 6.46 24.25
N ARG A 363 -11.61 6.44 24.72
CA ARG A 363 -12.30 7.60 25.29
C ARG A 363 -13.17 7.18 26.47
N ILE A 364 -13.33 8.06 27.45
CA ILE A 364 -14.27 7.85 28.56
C ILE A 364 -15.37 8.91 28.51
N THR A 365 -16.60 8.50 28.84
CA THR A 365 -17.74 9.39 29.05
C THR A 365 -18.44 9.08 30.38
N ASP A 366 -19.24 10.02 30.90
CA ASP A 366 -20.16 9.70 32.00
C ASP A 366 -21.10 8.57 31.60
N ALA A 367 -21.34 7.62 32.51
CA ALA A 367 -22.42 6.64 32.33
C ALA A 367 -23.77 7.37 32.46
N LYS A 368 -24.72 7.05 31.56
CA LYS A 368 -26.08 7.60 31.59
C LYS A 368 -26.97 6.91 32.60
#